data_AF-A0A9J7BJ86-F1
#
_entry.id   AF-A0A9J7BJ86-F1
#
_cell.length_a   1.000
_cell.length_b   1.000
_cell.length_c   1.000
_cell.angle_alpha   90.00
_cell.angle_beta   90.00
_cell.angle_gamma   90.00
#
_symmetry.space_group_name_H-M   'P 1'
#
loop_
_entity.id
_entity.type
_entity.pdbx_description
1 polymer ?
#
loop_
_entity_poly.entity_id
_entity_poly.type
_entity_poly.pdbx_seq_one_letter_code
_entity_poly.pdbx_strand_id
1 'polypeptide(L)'
;MTRAKIGEFEGVVCSHVSVMRMKLFLVLTLFIAMAPAASAERCFTIRGRAVWYRGDGFFAIWHIGTHHEFYPRGDASIDLLCKEFDCESGQRQPALFADFTVCPMDKYVPGAAQAVTVTKVEHPRVVADWPPADTAKEYIESFVEWCGPPRAPGEITPKRNETLRLAQWDQGQELRNLIERNPGILTQCGDLLQGGPEKARTTGVEEEFRVGEVTRRGGHYQAQVLCFDSQHANGTLMSVVEFRKDADRWLIDNFRYPSNGTDLLAILKAKSSR
;
A
#
# COMPACT_ATOMS: atom_id res chain seq x y z
N MET A 1 17.56 -5.90 94.79
CA MET A 1 18.02 -7.15 95.45
C MET A 1 17.20 -8.26 94.81
N THR A 2 17.73 -9.21 94.05
CA THR A 2 18.69 -10.26 94.45
C THR A 2 19.35 -10.88 93.20
N ARG A 3 20.62 -11.31 93.35
CA ARG A 3 21.46 -12.23 92.54
C ARG A 3 20.67 -13.40 91.87
N ALA A 4 21.11 -14.09 90.81
CA ALA A 4 22.43 -14.69 90.58
C ALA A 4 22.62 -15.34 89.18
N LYS A 5 23.91 -15.39 88.76
CA LYS A 5 24.70 -16.47 88.07
C LYS A 5 24.21 -17.03 86.73
N ILE A 6 24.94 -16.85 85.62
CA ILE A 6 26.21 -17.50 85.19
C ILE A 6 26.11 -19.03 85.09
N GLY A 7 26.23 -19.52 83.86
CA GLY A 7 26.53 -20.90 83.50
C GLY A 7 27.00 -20.95 82.04
N GLU A 8 28.32 -20.87 81.85
CA GLU A 8 29.01 -21.22 80.61
C GLU A 8 28.77 -22.70 80.26
N PHE A 9 28.63 -23.00 78.97
CA PHE A 9 29.11 -24.27 78.43
C PHE A 9 29.65 -24.02 77.02
N GLU A 10 30.98 -24.00 76.93
CA GLU A 10 31.73 -24.03 75.69
C GLU A 10 31.52 -25.39 75.01
N GLY A 11 31.09 -25.35 73.76
CA GLY A 11 31.01 -26.50 72.86
C GLY A 11 31.66 -26.14 71.53
N VAL A 12 32.99 -26.17 71.51
CA VAL A 12 33.79 -26.05 70.28
C VAL A 12 33.58 -27.31 69.44
N VAL A 13 32.80 -27.21 68.37
CA VAL A 13 32.80 -28.21 67.29
C VAL A 13 33.40 -27.56 66.05
N CYS A 14 34.66 -27.91 65.83
CA CYS A 14 35.43 -27.61 64.64
C CYS A 14 34.79 -28.30 63.42
N SER A 15 34.01 -27.57 62.62
CA SER A 15 33.51 -28.04 61.32
C SER A 15 34.23 -27.30 60.18
N HIS A 16 35.45 -27.75 59.89
CA HIS A 16 36.27 -27.28 58.79
C HIS A 16 35.91 -27.97 57.45
N VAL A 17 34.62 -28.18 57.17
CA VAL A 17 34.14 -28.82 55.94
C VAL A 17 32.86 -28.14 55.46
N SER A 18 32.93 -26.94 54.87
CA SER A 18 31.85 -26.44 53.97
C SER A 18 32.12 -25.14 53.20
N VAL A 19 33.33 -24.58 53.15
CA VAL A 19 33.53 -23.32 52.41
C VAL A 19 33.72 -23.54 50.90
N MET A 20 33.97 -24.77 50.45
CA MET A 20 34.25 -25.07 49.02
C MET A 20 33.03 -25.56 48.22
N ARG A 21 31.88 -25.83 48.85
CA ARG A 21 30.63 -26.18 48.13
C ARG A 21 29.72 -24.97 47.86
N MET A 22 29.89 -23.88 48.60
CA MET A 22 29.03 -22.69 48.48
C MET A 22 29.41 -21.77 47.31
N LYS A 23 30.65 -21.87 46.79
CA LYS A 23 31.08 -21.13 45.59
C LYS A 23 30.61 -21.77 44.29
N LEU A 24 30.30 -23.07 44.27
CA LEU A 24 29.82 -23.75 43.07
C LEU A 24 28.34 -23.47 42.80
N PHE A 25 27.52 -23.28 43.84
CA PHE A 25 26.11 -22.92 43.69
C PHE A 25 25.91 -21.47 43.21
N LEU A 26 26.81 -20.55 43.56
CA LEU A 26 26.70 -19.14 43.16
C LEU A 26 27.06 -18.91 41.67
N VAL A 27 27.86 -19.81 41.07
CA VAL A 27 28.15 -19.79 39.64
C VAL A 27 27.00 -20.40 38.83
N LEU A 28 26.30 -21.41 39.37
CA LEU A 28 25.19 -22.06 38.67
C LEU A 28 23.92 -21.18 38.60
N THR A 29 23.68 -20.30 39.59
CA THR A 29 22.55 -19.35 39.56
C THR A 29 22.78 -18.18 38.59
N LEU A 30 24.04 -17.79 38.32
CA LEU A 30 24.32 -16.71 37.37
C LEU A 30 24.06 -17.11 35.90
N PHE A 31 24.20 -18.40 35.55
CA PHE A 31 23.98 -18.87 34.18
C PHE A 31 22.49 -18.96 33.78
N ILE A 32 21.57 -19.06 34.75
CA ILE A 32 20.13 -19.13 34.44
C ILE A 32 19.56 -17.76 34.05
N ALA A 33 20.20 -16.66 34.50
CA ALA A 33 19.76 -15.29 34.20
C ALA A 33 20.13 -14.80 32.78
N MET A 34 20.91 -15.56 32.01
CA MET A 34 21.29 -15.22 30.63
C MET A 34 20.58 -16.04 29.56
N ALA A 35 19.59 -16.86 29.93
CA ALA A 35 18.67 -17.39 28.93
C ALA A 35 17.94 -16.19 28.30
N PRO A 36 18.11 -15.90 26.99
CA PRO A 36 17.38 -14.83 26.35
C PRO A 36 15.90 -15.13 26.56
N ALA A 37 15.21 -14.24 27.28
CA ALA A 37 13.75 -14.26 27.44
C ALA A 37 13.07 -13.88 26.11
N ALA A 38 13.50 -14.50 25.01
CA ALA A 38 12.78 -14.51 23.76
C ALA A 38 11.66 -15.55 23.91
N SER A 39 10.64 -15.20 24.69
CA SER A 39 9.33 -15.82 24.51
C SER A 39 8.77 -15.30 23.19
N ALA A 40 9.37 -15.72 22.07
CA ALA A 40 8.74 -15.62 20.77
C ALA A 40 7.45 -16.43 20.90
N GLU A 41 6.31 -15.75 20.78
CA GLU A 41 5.02 -16.44 20.76
C GLU A 41 5.06 -17.52 19.67
N ARG A 42 4.36 -18.63 19.88
CA ARG A 42 4.35 -19.71 18.88
C ARG A 42 3.84 -19.15 17.56
N CYS A 43 4.40 -19.61 16.44
CA CYS A 43 3.88 -19.24 15.13
C CYS A 43 2.44 -19.76 14.96
N PHE A 44 1.60 -19.00 14.26
CA PHE A 44 0.22 -19.37 13.93
C PHE A 44 -0.18 -18.85 12.57
N THR A 45 -1.23 -19.44 12.00
CA THR A 45 -1.78 -19.01 10.71
C THR A 45 -2.93 -18.03 10.91
N ILE A 46 -2.89 -16.92 10.18
CA ILE A 46 -3.96 -15.92 10.11
C ILE A 46 -4.48 -15.81 8.68
N ARG A 47 -5.74 -15.42 8.54
CA ARG A 47 -6.24 -14.89 7.26
C ARG A 47 -6.03 -13.39 7.23
N GLY A 48 -5.21 -12.92 6.31
CA GLY A 48 -4.75 -11.53 6.32
C GLY A 48 -4.96 -10.79 5.01
N ARG A 49 -4.80 -9.47 5.09
CA ARG A 49 -4.57 -8.57 3.95
C ARG A 49 -3.20 -7.94 4.12
N ALA A 50 -2.28 -8.14 3.19
CA ALA A 50 -0.98 -7.48 3.15
C ALA A 50 -1.00 -6.31 2.15
N VAL A 51 -0.44 -5.16 2.52
CA VAL A 51 -0.25 -4.00 1.65
C VAL A 51 1.19 -3.50 1.79
N TRP A 52 1.80 -3.11 0.66
CA TRP A 52 3.12 -2.49 0.62
C TRP A 52 3.00 -0.97 0.58
N TYR A 53 3.33 -0.31 1.69
CA TYR A 53 3.38 1.13 1.79
C TYR A 53 4.67 1.68 1.20
N ARG A 54 4.70 1.86 -0.13
CA ARG A 54 5.90 2.32 -0.86
C ARG A 54 6.51 3.63 -0.36
N GLY A 55 5.70 4.55 0.19
CA GLY A 55 6.18 5.84 0.69
C GLY A 55 7.15 5.70 1.86
N ASP A 56 6.89 4.73 2.72
CA ASP A 56 7.64 4.49 3.96
C ASP A 56 8.45 3.17 3.90
N GLY A 57 8.31 2.41 2.81
CA GLY A 57 9.07 1.19 2.54
C GLY A 57 8.77 0.03 3.47
N PHE A 58 7.52 -0.14 3.92
CA PHE A 58 7.14 -1.23 4.82
C PHE A 58 5.87 -1.99 4.41
N PHE A 59 5.78 -3.25 4.84
CA PHE A 59 4.58 -4.07 4.71
C PHE A 59 3.73 -3.95 5.98
N ALA A 60 2.42 -3.87 5.79
CA ALA A 60 1.45 -4.09 6.85
C ALA A 60 0.55 -5.28 6.49
N ILE A 61 0.29 -6.14 7.46
CA ILE A 61 -0.65 -7.26 7.36
C ILE A 61 -1.77 -7.05 8.37
N TRP A 62 -2.99 -6.80 7.90
CA TRP A 62 -4.18 -6.76 8.78
C TRP A 62 -4.78 -8.15 8.92
N HIS A 63 -5.03 -8.57 10.15
CA HIS A 63 -5.75 -9.81 10.43
C HIS A 63 -7.25 -9.60 10.25
N ILE A 64 -7.81 -10.22 9.21
CA ILE A 64 -9.20 -10.03 8.79
C ILE A 64 -10.15 -10.46 9.92
N GLY A 65 -11.14 -9.59 10.21
CA GLY A 65 -12.10 -9.80 11.30
C GLY A 65 -11.62 -9.32 12.67
N THR A 66 -10.44 -8.69 12.74
CA THR A 66 -9.89 -8.13 13.98
C THR A 66 -9.36 -6.70 13.74
N HIS A 67 -8.97 -6.02 14.81
CA HIS A 67 -8.26 -4.74 14.76
C HIS A 67 -6.73 -4.91 14.89
N HIS A 68 -6.21 -6.13 14.72
CA HIS A 68 -4.80 -6.41 14.92
C HIS A 68 -4.03 -6.29 13.59
N GLU A 69 -2.94 -5.53 13.64
CA GLU A 69 -2.02 -5.31 12.53
C GLU A 69 -0.65 -5.91 12.85
N PHE A 70 -0.03 -6.50 11.86
CA PHE A 70 1.32 -7.02 11.92
C PHE A 70 2.20 -6.31 10.91
N TYR A 71 3.47 -6.06 11.26
CA TYR A 71 4.47 -5.57 10.31
C TYR A 71 5.58 -6.62 10.15
N PRO A 72 5.75 -7.18 8.94
CA PRO A 72 6.80 -8.15 8.64
C PRO A 72 8.19 -7.55 8.85
N ARG A 73 9.07 -8.30 9.51
CA ARG A 73 10.46 -7.92 9.73
C ARG A 73 11.41 -8.98 9.17
N GLY A 74 12.56 -8.52 8.69
CA GLY A 74 13.63 -9.34 8.13
C GLY A 74 13.43 -9.66 6.65
N ASP A 75 14.53 -9.66 5.91
CA ASP A 75 14.56 -9.75 4.44
C ASP A 75 13.81 -11.00 3.94
N ALA A 76 13.96 -12.15 4.60
CA ALA A 76 13.26 -13.38 4.23
C ALA A 76 11.73 -13.25 4.26
N SER A 77 11.16 -12.49 5.19
CA SER A 77 9.72 -12.23 5.24
C SER A 77 9.29 -11.35 4.08
N ILE A 78 10.10 -10.31 3.77
CA ILE A 78 9.83 -9.35 2.70
C ILE A 78 9.95 -10.06 1.35
N ASP A 79 11.00 -10.84 1.12
CA ASP A 79 11.22 -11.62 -0.10
C ASP A 79 10.07 -12.61 -0.34
N LEU A 80 9.61 -13.28 0.72
CA LEU A 80 8.48 -14.21 0.62
C LEU A 80 7.18 -13.50 0.21
N LEU A 81 6.90 -12.33 0.79
CA LEU A 81 5.75 -11.52 0.40
C LEU A 81 5.92 -11.01 -1.03
N CYS A 82 7.09 -10.47 -1.38
CA CYS A 82 7.41 -9.95 -2.70
C CYS A 82 7.44 -11.00 -3.82
N LYS A 83 7.52 -12.29 -3.47
CA LYS A 83 7.35 -13.38 -4.43
C LYS A 83 5.90 -13.54 -4.87
N GLU A 84 4.96 -13.38 -3.93
CA GLU A 84 3.52 -13.51 -4.18
C GLU A 84 2.90 -12.18 -4.62
N PHE A 85 3.53 -11.08 -4.24
CA PHE A 85 3.13 -9.71 -4.46
C PHE A 85 4.21 -9.00 -5.26
N ASP A 86 3.90 -8.47 -6.44
CA ASP A 86 4.90 -7.80 -7.27
C ASP A 86 5.33 -6.44 -6.65
N CYS A 87 6.33 -6.49 -5.77
CA CYS A 87 6.90 -5.35 -5.05
C CYS A 87 7.62 -4.35 -5.95
N GLU A 88 8.16 -4.84 -7.06
CA GLU A 88 8.97 -4.05 -8.00
C GLU A 88 8.10 -3.36 -9.04
N SER A 89 7.00 -4.00 -9.46
CA SER A 89 6.03 -3.35 -10.31
C SER A 89 5.49 -2.13 -9.59
N GLY A 90 5.40 -1.03 -10.32
CA GLY A 90 4.90 0.20 -9.74
C GLY A 90 3.42 0.14 -9.37
N GLN A 91 2.66 -0.94 -9.69
CA GLN A 91 1.18 -1.02 -9.63
C GLN A 91 0.57 -0.26 -8.44
N ARG A 92 -0.59 0.39 -8.62
CA ARG A 92 -1.37 0.99 -7.51
C ARG A 92 -1.38 0.03 -6.33
N GLN A 93 -1.22 0.54 -5.10
CA GLN A 93 -0.99 -0.23 -3.87
C GLN A 93 -1.82 -1.52 -3.84
N PRO A 94 -1.26 -2.65 -4.33
CA PRO A 94 -2.04 -3.85 -4.42
C PRO A 94 -2.35 -4.32 -3.00
N ALA A 95 -3.39 -5.12 -2.86
CA ALA A 95 -3.65 -5.85 -1.64
C ALA A 95 -3.45 -7.34 -1.91
N LEU A 96 -2.54 -7.98 -1.18
CA LEU A 96 -2.41 -9.43 -1.16
C LEU A 96 -3.31 -9.99 -0.07
N PHE A 97 -4.31 -10.77 -0.46
CA PHE A 97 -5.12 -11.56 0.46
C PHE A 97 -4.57 -12.98 0.49
N ALA A 98 -4.29 -13.51 1.67
CA ALA A 98 -3.73 -14.85 1.83
C ALA A 98 -3.96 -15.38 3.25
N ASP A 99 -3.66 -16.66 3.45
CA ASP A 99 -3.43 -17.23 4.76
C ASP A 99 -1.91 -17.15 5.06
N PHE A 100 -1.52 -16.40 6.09
CA PHE A 100 -0.12 -16.15 6.47
C PHE A 100 0.25 -16.93 7.72
N THR A 101 1.35 -17.67 7.71
CA THR A 101 1.96 -18.18 8.96
C THR A 101 2.91 -17.13 9.52
N VAL A 102 2.51 -16.51 10.62
CA VAL A 102 3.24 -15.44 11.31
C VAL A 102 3.86 -15.96 12.60
N CYS A 103 5.09 -15.54 12.88
CA CYS A 103 5.81 -15.82 14.12
C CYS A 103 6.06 -14.48 14.84
N PRO A 104 5.33 -14.15 15.92
CA PRO A 104 5.52 -12.88 16.59
C PRO A 104 6.89 -12.75 17.24
N MET A 105 7.52 -11.59 17.04
CA MET A 105 8.83 -11.26 17.60
C MET A 105 8.71 -10.52 18.94
N ASP A 106 7.61 -9.78 19.11
CA ASP A 106 7.28 -9.03 20.32
C ASP A 106 6.00 -9.58 20.95
N LYS A 107 5.71 -9.21 22.20
CA LYS A 107 4.43 -9.54 22.85
C LYS A 107 3.29 -8.73 22.24
N TYR A 108 2.09 -9.30 22.21
CA TYR A 108 0.89 -8.57 21.77
C TYR A 108 0.59 -7.37 22.68
N VAL A 109 0.41 -6.20 22.08
CA VAL A 109 -0.02 -4.96 22.75
C VAL A 109 -1.30 -4.47 22.05
N PRO A 110 -2.45 -4.42 22.73
CA PRO A 110 -3.70 -3.99 22.14
C PRO A 110 -3.60 -2.59 21.50
N GLY A 111 -4.03 -2.48 20.24
CA GLY A 111 -4.02 -1.22 19.49
C GLY A 111 -2.67 -0.84 18.87
N ALA A 112 -1.62 -1.64 19.08
CA ALA A 112 -0.34 -1.47 18.42
C ALA A 112 -0.14 -2.52 17.32
N ALA A 113 0.63 -2.17 16.28
CA ALA A 113 1.09 -3.15 15.31
C ALA A 113 2.18 -4.03 15.93
N GLN A 114 2.20 -5.32 15.62
CA GLN A 114 3.15 -6.29 16.19
C GLN A 114 4.18 -6.74 15.14
N ALA A 115 5.47 -6.75 15.51
CA ALA A 115 6.52 -7.27 14.63
C ALA A 115 6.37 -8.78 14.45
N VAL A 116 6.46 -9.25 13.20
CA VAL A 116 6.40 -10.69 12.89
C VAL A 116 7.44 -11.10 11.87
N THR A 117 7.86 -12.36 11.94
CA THR A 117 8.44 -13.05 10.79
C THR A 117 7.32 -13.78 10.05
N VAL A 118 7.24 -13.62 8.73
CA VAL A 118 6.32 -14.38 7.88
C VAL A 118 7.07 -15.61 7.35
N THR A 119 6.62 -16.80 7.72
CA THR A 119 7.31 -18.05 7.35
C THR A 119 6.61 -18.81 6.23
N LYS A 120 5.35 -18.48 5.93
CA LYS A 120 4.56 -19.13 4.88
C LYS A 120 3.43 -18.21 4.40
N VAL A 121 3.13 -18.30 3.10
CA VAL A 121 1.98 -17.67 2.45
C VAL A 121 1.22 -18.75 1.70
N GLU A 122 -0.09 -18.89 1.96
CA GLU A 122 -0.98 -19.86 1.31
C GLU A 122 -2.21 -19.18 0.72
N HIS A 123 -2.75 -19.75 -0.35
CA HIS A 123 -3.91 -19.20 -1.07
C HIS A 123 -3.77 -17.72 -1.47
N PRO A 124 -2.63 -17.29 -2.06
CA PRO A 124 -2.42 -15.90 -2.42
C PRO A 124 -3.43 -15.44 -3.49
N ARG A 125 -4.07 -14.31 -3.24
CA ARG A 125 -4.91 -13.57 -4.19
C ARG A 125 -4.50 -12.10 -4.16
N VAL A 126 -3.87 -11.64 -5.24
CA VAL A 126 -3.53 -10.24 -5.41
C VAL A 126 -4.73 -9.49 -6.01
N VAL A 127 -5.12 -8.40 -5.37
CA VAL A 127 -6.10 -7.44 -5.87
C VAL A 127 -5.33 -6.19 -6.28
N ALA A 128 -5.30 -5.91 -7.59
CA ALA A 128 -4.47 -4.86 -8.17
C ALA A 128 -4.91 -3.45 -7.76
N ASP A 129 -6.20 -3.24 -7.49
CA ASP A 129 -6.76 -1.95 -7.07
C ASP A 129 -7.53 -2.13 -5.76
N TRP A 130 -7.04 -1.52 -4.66
CA TRP A 130 -7.72 -1.54 -3.36
C TRP A 130 -7.90 -0.14 -2.78
N PRO A 131 -9.11 0.24 -2.30
CA PRO A 131 -10.36 -0.53 -2.48
C PRO A 131 -10.73 -0.63 -3.97
N PRO A 132 -11.28 -1.76 -4.43
CA PRO A 132 -11.79 -1.84 -5.79
C PRO A 132 -12.94 -0.83 -5.92
N ALA A 133 -13.02 -0.15 -7.07
CA ALA A 133 -14.20 0.67 -7.34
C ALA A 133 -15.43 -0.24 -7.46
N ASP A 134 -16.44 -0.02 -6.61
CA ASP A 134 -17.67 -0.81 -6.58
C ASP A 134 -18.50 -0.54 -7.84
N THR A 135 -18.39 0.68 -8.40
CA THR A 135 -19.08 1.07 -9.64
C THR A 135 -18.16 1.62 -10.72
N ALA A 136 -18.64 1.57 -11.97
CA ALA A 136 -17.97 2.20 -13.12
C ALA A 136 -17.78 3.71 -12.92
N LYS A 137 -18.71 4.36 -12.21
CA LYS A 137 -18.66 5.79 -11.92
C LYS A 137 -17.56 6.12 -10.92
N GLU A 138 -17.51 5.41 -9.80
CA GLU A 138 -16.47 5.58 -8.78
C GLU A 138 -15.06 5.36 -9.34
N TYR A 139 -14.90 4.40 -10.26
CA TYR A 139 -13.64 4.19 -10.95
C TYR A 139 -13.17 5.43 -11.70
N ILE A 140 -14.05 6.03 -12.51
CA ILE A 140 -13.71 7.23 -13.28
C ILE A 140 -13.60 8.46 -12.37
N GLU A 141 -14.39 8.57 -11.31
CA GLU A 141 -14.26 9.65 -10.33
C GLU A 141 -12.88 9.61 -9.67
N SER A 142 -12.46 8.43 -9.22
CA SER A 142 -11.12 8.21 -8.67
C SER A 142 -10.03 8.51 -9.70
N PHE A 143 -10.23 8.11 -10.96
CA PHE A 143 -9.30 8.42 -12.04
C PHE A 143 -9.19 9.93 -12.31
N VAL A 144 -10.32 10.65 -12.35
CA VAL A 144 -10.39 12.09 -12.61
C VAL A 144 -9.82 12.89 -11.45
N GLU A 145 -10.16 12.55 -10.21
CA GLU A 145 -9.57 13.17 -9.02
C GLU A 145 -8.06 13.00 -9.02
N TRP A 146 -7.59 11.84 -9.46
CA TRP A 146 -6.17 11.52 -9.51
C TRP A 146 -5.41 12.18 -10.69
N CYS A 147 -6.08 12.45 -11.82
CA CYS A 147 -5.49 13.13 -12.98
C CYS A 147 -5.68 14.65 -12.97
N GLY A 148 -6.62 15.15 -12.17
CA GLY A 148 -7.00 16.55 -12.09
C GLY A 148 -5.88 17.46 -11.56
N PRO A 149 -6.02 18.79 -11.72
CA PRO A 149 -5.11 19.72 -11.09
C PRO A 149 -5.24 19.60 -9.56
N PRO A 150 -4.17 19.84 -8.79
CA PRO A 150 -4.28 19.86 -7.34
C PRO A 150 -5.30 20.91 -6.91
N ARG A 151 -6.07 20.59 -5.86
CA ARG A 151 -7.17 21.44 -5.36
C ARG A 151 -6.68 22.75 -4.73
N ALA A 152 -5.40 22.86 -4.36
CA ALA A 152 -4.86 24.05 -3.71
C ALA A 152 -3.56 24.58 -4.39
N PRO A 153 -3.41 25.92 -4.53
CA PRO A 153 -2.13 26.54 -4.91
C PRO A 153 -1.04 26.19 -3.89
N GLY A 154 0.07 25.61 -4.35
CA GLY A 154 1.21 25.21 -3.51
C GLY A 154 1.27 23.72 -3.15
N GLU A 155 0.24 22.95 -3.49
CA GLU A 155 0.32 21.49 -3.47
C GLU A 155 1.15 21.04 -4.68
N ILE A 156 2.47 20.97 -4.47
CA ILE A 156 3.39 20.37 -5.44
C ILE A 156 3.05 18.89 -5.46
N THR A 157 2.57 18.38 -6.59
CA THR A 157 2.56 16.94 -6.85
C THR A 157 3.83 16.61 -7.66
N PRO A 158 4.89 16.07 -7.05
CA PRO A 158 5.96 15.35 -7.77
C PRO A 158 5.41 14.23 -8.68
N LYS A 159 4.14 13.88 -8.49
CA LYS A 159 3.46 12.72 -9.05
C LYS A 159 2.99 12.86 -10.49
N ARG A 160 2.96 13.99 -11.20
CA ARG A 160 2.26 14.03 -12.51
C ARG A 160 2.92 13.18 -13.61
N ASN A 161 4.25 13.12 -13.68
CA ASN A 161 4.96 12.19 -14.56
C ASN A 161 4.84 10.73 -14.06
N GLU A 162 4.70 10.55 -12.76
CA GLU A 162 4.39 9.27 -12.13
C GLU A 162 2.94 8.85 -12.41
N THR A 163 1.99 9.79 -12.53
CA THR A 163 0.58 9.62 -12.85
C THR A 163 0.42 9.10 -14.26
N LEU A 164 1.22 9.58 -15.23
CA LEU A 164 1.22 9.00 -16.56
C LEU A 164 1.80 7.57 -16.59
N ARG A 165 2.79 7.25 -15.74
CA ARG A 165 3.32 5.87 -15.59
C ARG A 165 2.33 4.94 -14.88
N LEU A 166 1.64 5.43 -13.85
CA LEU A 166 0.58 4.72 -13.14
C LEU A 166 -0.66 4.53 -14.06
N ALA A 167 -0.94 5.49 -14.95
CA ALA A 167 -2.01 5.40 -15.93
C ALA A 167 -1.70 4.36 -17.02
N GLN A 168 -0.43 3.99 -17.27
CA GLN A 168 -0.09 2.86 -18.15
C GLN A 168 -0.70 1.55 -17.67
N TRP A 169 -0.97 1.42 -16.38
CA TRP A 169 -1.44 0.17 -15.82
C TRP A 169 -2.92 -0.05 -16.12
N ASP A 170 -3.72 0.99 -16.02
CA ASP A 170 -5.16 0.91 -16.31
C ASP A 170 -5.46 1.09 -17.79
N GLN A 171 -4.50 0.91 -18.69
CA GLN A 171 -4.73 1.02 -20.12
C GLN A 171 -5.16 -0.31 -20.72
N GLY A 172 -6.15 -0.24 -21.62
CA GLY A 172 -6.42 -1.27 -22.59
C GLY A 172 -5.18 -1.60 -23.42
N GLN A 173 -5.09 -2.84 -23.92
CA GLN A 173 -3.89 -3.38 -24.56
C GLN A 173 -3.39 -2.50 -25.73
N GLU A 174 -4.30 -1.94 -26.52
CA GLU A 174 -3.93 -1.11 -27.67
C GLU A 174 -3.26 0.21 -27.25
N LEU A 175 -3.85 0.91 -26.28
CA LEU A 175 -3.30 2.16 -25.74
C LEU A 175 -1.93 1.91 -25.10
N ARG A 176 -1.81 0.82 -24.34
CA ARG A 176 -0.54 0.37 -23.75
C ARG A 176 0.53 0.13 -24.83
N ASN A 177 0.21 -0.66 -25.86
CA ASN A 177 1.14 -0.97 -26.95
C ASN A 177 1.63 0.30 -27.68
N LEU A 178 0.75 1.29 -27.88
CA LEU A 178 1.14 2.56 -28.52
C LEU A 178 2.10 3.37 -27.65
N ILE A 179 1.85 3.40 -26.34
CA ILE A 179 2.71 4.10 -25.39
C ILE A 179 4.07 3.40 -25.26
N GLU A 180 4.10 2.08 -25.17
CA GLU A 180 5.34 1.30 -25.04
C GLU A 180 6.24 1.45 -26.29
N ARG A 181 5.65 1.48 -27.48
CA ARG A 181 6.40 1.68 -28.74
C ARG A 181 6.97 3.08 -28.89
N ASN A 182 6.42 4.06 -28.20
CA ASN A 182 6.85 5.44 -28.30
C ASN A 182 6.82 6.11 -26.91
N PRO A 183 7.82 5.86 -26.04
CA PRO A 183 7.81 6.40 -24.69
C PRO A 183 7.80 7.93 -24.64
N GLY A 184 8.35 8.60 -25.67
CA GLY A 184 8.28 10.06 -25.83
C GLY A 184 6.87 10.59 -26.08
N ILE A 185 5.93 9.72 -26.44
CA ILE A 185 4.52 10.06 -26.61
C ILE A 185 3.88 10.42 -25.27
N LEU A 186 4.35 9.89 -24.13
CA LEU A 186 3.78 10.23 -22.81
C LEU A 186 4.01 11.69 -22.44
N THR A 187 5.21 12.21 -22.72
CA THR A 187 5.51 13.63 -22.53
C THR A 187 4.56 14.49 -23.36
N GLN A 188 4.28 14.06 -24.59
CA GLN A 188 3.35 14.73 -25.49
C GLN A 188 1.86 14.48 -25.15
N CYS A 189 1.53 13.35 -24.52
CA CYS A 189 0.21 13.05 -23.97
C CYS A 189 -0.08 13.94 -22.79
N GLY A 190 0.96 14.26 -21.99
CA GLY A 190 0.93 15.36 -21.05
C GLY A 190 0.32 16.57 -21.74
N ASP A 191 0.92 17.04 -22.83
CA ASP A 191 0.47 18.23 -23.57
C ASP A 191 -0.93 18.09 -24.22
N LEU A 192 -1.31 16.87 -24.63
CA LEU A 192 -2.64 16.59 -25.22
C LEU A 192 -3.74 16.50 -24.17
N LEU A 193 -3.44 15.95 -22.99
CA LEU A 193 -4.31 15.96 -21.82
C LEU A 193 -4.30 17.34 -21.13
N GLN A 194 -3.25 18.14 -21.34
CA GLN A 194 -3.13 19.56 -20.97
C GLN A 194 -3.96 20.49 -21.88
N GLY A 195 -4.66 19.95 -22.88
CA GLY A 195 -5.83 20.64 -23.44
C GLY A 195 -6.94 20.89 -22.39
N GLY A 196 -6.85 20.24 -21.23
CA GLY A 196 -7.56 20.59 -19.99
C GLY A 196 -6.66 21.33 -18.97
N PRO A 197 -6.74 21.03 -17.66
CA PRO A 197 -6.65 21.93 -16.50
C PRO A 197 -5.43 22.86 -16.30
N GLU A 198 -4.44 22.84 -17.18
CA GLU A 198 -3.24 23.66 -17.02
C GLU A 198 -3.36 25.05 -17.68
N LYS A 199 -4.26 25.22 -18.68
CA LYS A 199 -4.65 26.57 -19.13
C LYS A 199 -5.26 27.40 -17.99
N ALA A 200 -5.97 26.77 -17.06
CA ALA A 200 -6.64 27.43 -15.94
C ALA A 200 -5.69 28.03 -14.90
N ARG A 201 -4.49 27.46 -14.73
CA ARG A 201 -3.49 28.04 -13.82
C ARG A 201 -3.01 29.43 -14.26
N THR A 202 -3.06 29.73 -15.55
CA THR A 202 -2.70 31.07 -16.04
C THR A 202 -3.83 32.10 -15.89
N THR A 203 -5.07 31.66 -15.74
CA THR A 203 -6.24 32.54 -15.62
C THR A 203 -6.70 32.76 -14.18
N GLY A 204 -6.18 31.99 -13.22
CA GLY A 204 -6.58 32.07 -11.81
C GLY A 204 -8.00 31.58 -11.53
N VAL A 205 -8.61 30.87 -12.48
CA VAL A 205 -9.95 30.31 -12.36
C VAL A 205 -9.83 28.90 -11.78
N GLU A 206 -10.53 28.66 -10.68
CA GLU A 206 -10.64 27.33 -10.08
C GLU A 206 -11.52 26.46 -10.98
N GLU A 207 -10.93 25.41 -11.56
CA GLU A 207 -11.63 24.41 -12.36
C GLU A 207 -11.89 23.16 -11.52
N GLU A 208 -13.12 22.68 -11.54
CA GLU A 208 -13.54 21.43 -10.90
C GLU A 208 -13.93 20.40 -11.95
N PHE A 209 -13.32 19.21 -11.90
CA PHE A 209 -13.66 18.11 -12.82
C PHE A 209 -14.63 17.14 -12.13
N ARG A 210 -15.71 16.79 -12.82
CA ARG A 210 -16.70 15.82 -12.34
C ARG A 210 -17.04 14.79 -13.40
N VAL A 211 -17.46 13.61 -12.95
CA VAL A 211 -17.99 12.56 -13.82
C VAL A 211 -19.47 12.78 -14.03
N GLY A 212 -19.86 12.98 -15.29
CA GLY A 212 -21.23 13.12 -15.73
C GLY A 212 -21.91 11.76 -15.91
N GLU A 213 -22.60 11.60 -17.04
CA GLU A 213 -23.29 10.36 -17.37
C GLU A 213 -22.29 9.21 -17.61
N VAL A 214 -22.61 8.03 -17.06
CA VAL A 214 -21.92 6.78 -17.34
C VAL A 214 -22.88 5.83 -18.03
N THR A 215 -22.60 5.53 -19.30
CA THR A 215 -23.41 4.59 -20.10
C THR A 215 -22.67 3.28 -20.29
N ARG A 216 -23.42 2.18 -20.42
CA ARG A 216 -22.88 0.85 -20.68
C ARG A 216 -23.46 0.30 -21.97
N ARG A 217 -22.59 -0.22 -22.84
CA ARG A 217 -22.98 -0.91 -24.08
C ARG A 217 -22.19 -2.22 -24.20
N GLY A 218 -22.84 -3.32 -23.83
CA GLY A 218 -22.18 -4.63 -23.74
C GLY A 218 -21.14 -4.67 -22.62
N GLY A 219 -19.90 -5.04 -22.95
CA GLY A 219 -18.76 -5.07 -22.04
C GLY A 219 -18.02 -3.73 -21.87
N HIS A 220 -18.43 -2.70 -22.61
CA HIS A 220 -17.78 -1.39 -22.61
C HIS A 220 -18.64 -0.33 -21.93
N TYR A 221 -17.95 0.66 -21.36
CA TYR A 221 -18.49 1.79 -20.64
C TYR A 221 -17.98 3.08 -21.27
N GLN A 222 -18.81 4.12 -21.19
CA GLN A 222 -18.44 5.48 -21.57
C GLN A 222 -18.83 6.41 -20.42
N ALA A 223 -17.88 7.23 -19.96
CA ALA A 223 -18.12 8.23 -18.93
C ALA A 223 -17.81 9.62 -19.45
N GLN A 224 -18.73 10.56 -19.24
CA GLN A 224 -18.50 11.97 -19.52
C GLN A 224 -17.63 12.58 -18.43
N VAL A 225 -16.61 13.35 -18.81
CA VAL A 225 -15.80 14.17 -17.89
C VAL A 225 -16.13 15.63 -18.19
N LEU A 226 -16.72 16.28 -17.19
CA LEU A 226 -17.18 17.66 -17.23
C LEU A 226 -16.20 18.54 -16.45
N CYS A 227 -15.86 19.71 -16.98
CA CYS A 227 -15.13 20.75 -16.27
C CYS A 227 -16.10 21.88 -15.90
N PHE A 228 -16.13 22.23 -14.63
CA PHE A 228 -16.89 23.35 -14.08
C PHE A 228 -15.93 24.47 -13.74
N ASP A 229 -16.28 25.68 -14.14
CA ASP A 229 -15.56 26.89 -13.77
C ASP A 229 -16.57 27.96 -13.30
N SER A 230 -16.06 29.10 -12.84
CA SER A 230 -16.90 30.21 -12.36
C SER A 230 -17.83 30.80 -13.42
N GLN A 231 -17.59 30.54 -14.70
CA GLN A 231 -18.36 31.04 -15.83
C GLN A 231 -19.37 30.01 -16.38
N HIS A 232 -19.13 28.72 -16.16
CA HIS A 232 -19.88 27.61 -16.72
C HIS A 232 -20.44 26.70 -15.63
N ALA A 233 -21.48 27.16 -14.94
CA ALA A 233 -22.16 26.40 -13.89
C ALA A 233 -22.77 25.05 -14.39
N ASN A 234 -23.04 24.93 -15.69
CA ASN A 234 -23.59 23.71 -16.29
C ASN A 234 -22.52 22.65 -16.64
N GLY A 235 -21.23 22.98 -16.48
CA GLY A 235 -20.12 22.11 -16.85
C GLY A 235 -19.92 22.03 -18.36
N THR A 236 -18.67 22.10 -18.79
CA THR A 236 -18.26 21.91 -20.18
C THR A 236 -17.79 20.47 -20.36
N LEU A 237 -18.33 19.76 -21.36
CA LEU A 237 -17.89 18.41 -21.68
C LEU A 237 -16.48 18.43 -22.27
N MET A 238 -15.50 17.99 -21.49
CA MET A 238 -14.09 17.99 -21.86
C MET A 238 -13.71 16.73 -22.63
N SER A 239 -14.15 15.58 -22.14
CA SER A 239 -13.86 14.29 -22.76
C SER A 239 -14.93 13.25 -22.46
N VAL A 240 -14.92 12.19 -23.26
CA VAL A 240 -15.64 10.95 -22.99
C VAL A 240 -14.59 9.85 -22.82
N VAL A 241 -14.51 9.27 -21.63
CA VAL A 241 -13.60 8.16 -21.32
C VAL A 241 -14.27 6.87 -21.71
N GLU A 242 -13.62 6.10 -22.57
CA GLU A 242 -14.05 4.75 -22.94
C GLU A 242 -13.24 3.74 -22.13
N PHE A 243 -13.93 2.84 -21.43
CA PHE A 243 -13.30 1.89 -20.51
C PHE A 243 -14.11 0.61 -20.41
N ARG A 244 -13.51 -0.44 -19.86
CA ARG A 244 -14.13 -1.75 -19.68
C ARG A 244 -13.71 -2.38 -18.37
N LYS A 245 -14.48 -3.38 -17.94
CA LYS A 245 -14.11 -4.24 -16.82
C LYS A 245 -13.58 -5.56 -17.36
N ASP A 246 -12.33 -5.88 -17.07
CA ASP A 246 -11.69 -7.15 -17.37
C ASP A 246 -11.42 -7.90 -16.06
N ALA A 247 -12.15 -9.00 -15.84
CA ALA A 247 -12.25 -9.67 -14.54
C ALA A 247 -12.59 -8.68 -13.40
N ASP A 248 -11.70 -8.53 -12.42
CA ASP A 248 -11.87 -7.64 -11.27
C ASP A 248 -11.30 -6.23 -11.51
N ARG A 249 -10.82 -5.93 -12.72
CA ARG A 249 -10.06 -4.72 -13.02
C ARG A 249 -10.76 -3.82 -14.03
N TRP A 250 -10.66 -2.51 -13.82
CA TRP A 250 -11.10 -1.51 -14.78
C TRP A 250 -9.95 -1.05 -15.67
N LEU A 251 -10.20 -0.96 -16.98
CA LEU A 251 -9.21 -0.58 -17.99
C LEU A 251 -9.79 0.52 -18.88
N ILE A 252 -9.10 1.64 -19.00
CA ILE A 252 -9.33 2.73 -19.94
C ILE A 252 -8.83 2.32 -21.32
N ASP A 253 -9.74 2.22 -22.26
CA ASP A 253 -9.46 1.89 -23.65
C ASP A 253 -9.11 3.16 -24.45
N ASN A 254 -9.82 4.28 -24.23
CA ASN A 254 -9.63 5.50 -25.00
C ASN A 254 -10.14 6.77 -24.30
N PHE A 255 -9.75 7.94 -24.80
CA PHE A 255 -10.35 9.24 -24.49
C PHE A 255 -10.80 9.91 -25.77
N ARG A 256 -12.09 10.24 -25.87
CA ARG A 256 -12.63 11.02 -26.98
C ARG A 256 -12.76 12.48 -26.57
N TYR A 257 -12.44 13.40 -27.48
CA TYR A 257 -12.46 14.84 -27.24
C TYR A 257 -13.54 15.49 -28.13
N PRO A 258 -14.73 15.79 -27.59
CA PRO A 258 -15.84 16.32 -28.38
C PRO A 258 -15.54 17.65 -29.06
N SER A 259 -14.65 18.46 -28.46
CA SER A 259 -14.28 19.79 -28.96
C SER A 259 -13.68 19.80 -30.37
N ASN A 260 -13.00 18.73 -30.77
CA ASN A 260 -12.34 18.62 -32.07
C ASN A 260 -12.70 17.32 -32.83
N GLY A 261 -13.60 16.50 -32.27
CA GLY A 261 -14.03 15.24 -32.89
C GLY A 261 -12.94 14.18 -33.01
N THR A 262 -11.83 14.30 -32.25
CA THR A 262 -10.74 13.34 -32.25
C THR A 262 -10.77 12.44 -31.01
N ASP A 263 -9.85 11.47 -30.96
CA ASP A 263 -9.61 10.65 -29.80
C ASP A 263 -8.12 10.41 -29.56
N LEU A 264 -7.77 10.00 -28.34
CA LEU A 264 -6.39 9.80 -27.93
C LEU A 264 -5.71 8.76 -28.81
N LEU A 265 -6.33 7.60 -29.04
CA LEU A 265 -5.75 6.56 -29.89
C LEU A 265 -5.45 7.07 -31.31
N ALA A 266 -6.37 7.82 -31.92
CA ALA A 266 -6.18 8.43 -33.24
C ALA A 266 -5.00 9.40 -33.25
N ILE A 267 -4.88 10.26 -32.24
CA ILE A 267 -3.74 11.18 -32.11
C ILE A 267 -2.42 10.40 -31.96
N LEU A 268 -2.40 9.35 -31.13
CA LEU A 268 -1.19 8.56 -30.89
C LEU A 268 -0.74 7.78 -32.14
N LYS A 269 -1.69 7.19 -32.87
CA LYS A 269 -1.42 6.50 -34.15
C LYS A 269 -0.86 7.45 -35.21
N ALA A 270 -1.41 8.65 -35.32
CA ALA A 270 -0.93 9.66 -36.26
C ALA A 270 0.51 10.11 -35.95
N LYS A 271 0.87 10.16 -34.66
CA LYS A 271 2.22 10.52 -34.21
C LYS A 271 3.22 9.39 -34.32
N SER A 272 2.83 8.14 -34.09
CA SER A 272 3.73 6.97 -34.22
C SER A 272 4.10 6.63 -35.67
N SER A 273 3.39 7.20 -36.64
CA SER A 273 3.64 7.01 -38.07
C SER A 273 4.66 8.00 -38.66
N ARG A 274 5.20 8.92 -37.85
CA ARG A 274 6.20 9.93 -38.24
C ARG A 274 7.56 9.57 -37.68
#